data_AF-A0A246EIM8-F1
#
_entry.id   AF-A0A246EIM8-F1
#
_cell.length_a   1.000
_cell.length_b   1.000
_cell.length_c   1.000
_cell.angle_alpha   90.00
_cell.angle_beta   90.00
_cell.angle_gamma   90.00
#
_symmetry.space_group_name_H-M   'P 1'
#
loop_
_entity.id
_entity.type
_entity.pdbx_description
1 polymer ?
#
loop_
_entity_poly.entity_id
_entity_poly.type
_entity_poly.pdbx_seq_one_letter_code
_entity_poly.pdbx_strand_id
1 'polypeptide(L)'
;MKIIKKIFLIVLALFTFVACTSTVGFETNVAPVKASQQTVIVANYPENWADAREILNTNLRYGGWKVTNMNFWKVEEINFKQRKETFLITIDKLRQSGEGFFGGTLFDGNIRVYDLRTGKLIINYNLYKDELYDATNGIVNALNSLVVK
;
A
#
# COMPACT_ATOMS: atom_id res chain seq x y z
N MET A 1 30.94 -24.52 -27.20
CA MET A 1 30.07 -24.63 -26.00
C MET A 1 30.46 -23.73 -24.82
N LYS A 2 31.72 -23.28 -24.65
CA LYS A 2 32.13 -22.50 -23.47
C LYS A 2 31.72 -21.01 -23.48
N ILE A 3 31.60 -20.38 -24.66
CA ILE A 3 31.29 -18.94 -24.80
C ILE A 3 29.78 -18.67 -24.70
N ILE A 4 28.95 -19.49 -25.36
CA ILE A 4 27.49 -19.39 -25.30
C ILE A 4 26.95 -19.57 -23.88
N LYS A 5 27.51 -20.51 -23.09
CA LYS A 5 27.15 -20.70 -21.68
C LYS A 5 27.49 -19.48 -20.81
N LYS A 6 28.58 -18.76 -21.12
CA LYS A 6 28.98 -17.54 -20.37
C LYS A 6 28.04 -16.38 -20.65
N ILE A 7 27.61 -16.21 -21.91
CA ILE A 7 26.63 -15.16 -22.28
C ILE A 7 25.29 -15.43 -21.61
N PHE A 8 24.83 -16.69 -21.60
CA PHE A 8 23.58 -17.07 -20.94
C PHE A 8 23.62 -16.82 -19.44
N LEU A 9 24.75 -17.09 -18.77
CA LEU A 9 24.92 -16.81 -17.34
C LEU A 9 24.91 -15.30 -17.03
N ILE A 10 25.49 -14.48 -17.90
CA ILE A 10 25.51 -13.02 -17.73
C ILE A 10 24.10 -12.42 -17.96
N VAL A 11 23.36 -12.91 -18.95
CA VAL A 11 21.96 -12.50 -19.17
C VAL A 11 21.06 -12.97 -18.02
N LEU A 12 21.28 -14.18 -17.48
CA LEU A 12 20.52 -14.69 -16.33
C LEU A 12 20.80 -13.90 -15.04
N ALA A 13 22.05 -13.46 -14.83
CA ALA A 13 22.43 -12.62 -13.70
C ALA A 13 21.94 -11.17 -13.82
N LEU A 14 21.69 -10.68 -15.04
CA LEU A 14 21.11 -9.35 -15.28
C LEU A 14 19.60 -9.28 -14.95
N PHE A 15 18.89 -10.41 -14.94
CA PHE A 15 17.49 -10.50 -14.53
C PHE A 15 17.26 -10.67 -13.02
N THR A 16 18.33 -10.81 -12.22
CA THR A 16 18.21 -10.91 -10.76
C THR A 16 18.25 -9.57 -10.04
N PHE A 17 18.30 -8.44 -10.77
CA PHE A 17 17.81 -7.17 -10.22
C PHE A 17 16.28 -7.20 -10.22
N VAL A 18 15.71 -8.12 -9.45
CA VAL A 18 14.41 -7.86 -8.83
C VAL A 18 14.68 -6.61 -8.02
N ALA A 19 14.24 -5.46 -8.54
CA ALA A 19 14.25 -4.23 -7.80
C ALA A 19 13.79 -4.59 -6.39
N CYS A 20 14.61 -4.28 -5.40
CA CYS A 20 14.21 -4.30 -4.00
C CYS A 20 13.21 -3.15 -3.83
N THR A 21 12.08 -3.22 -4.54
CA THR A 21 10.89 -2.46 -4.18
C THR A 21 10.61 -2.93 -2.76
N SER A 22 10.39 -1.99 -1.86
CA SER A 22 9.88 -2.29 -0.54
C SER A 22 8.62 -3.14 -0.74
N THR A 23 8.76 -4.46 -0.59
CA THR A 23 7.65 -5.39 -0.79
C THR A 23 6.74 -5.21 0.40
N VAL A 24 5.69 -4.39 0.23
CA VAL A 24 4.62 -4.26 1.21
C VAL A 24 4.07 -5.65 1.48
N GLY A 25 4.34 -6.18 2.67
CA GLY A 25 3.94 -7.51 3.10
C GLY A 25 2.80 -7.46 4.10
N PHE A 26 2.13 -8.61 4.28
CA PHE A 26 1.16 -8.76 5.34
C PHE A 26 1.84 -9.14 6.65
N GLU A 27 1.45 -8.48 7.73
CA GLU A 27 1.86 -8.80 9.11
C GLU A 27 1.24 -10.11 9.60
N THR A 28 0.15 -10.55 8.98
CA THR A 28 -0.62 -11.73 9.38
C THR A 28 -1.21 -12.45 8.18
N ASN A 29 -1.70 -13.67 8.38
CA ASN A 29 -2.50 -14.35 7.36
C ASN A 29 -3.85 -13.65 7.19
N VAL A 30 -4.09 -13.08 6.01
CA VAL A 30 -5.34 -12.39 5.67
C VAL A 30 -6.21 -13.30 4.81
N ALA A 31 -7.48 -13.44 5.18
CA ALA A 31 -8.41 -14.25 4.39
C ALA A 31 -8.65 -13.59 3.01
N PRO A 32 -8.80 -14.39 1.93
CA PRO A 32 -9.12 -13.86 0.61
C PRO A 32 -10.40 -13.01 0.59
N VAL A 33 -10.54 -12.20 -0.45
CA VAL A 33 -11.61 -11.22 -0.64
C VAL A 33 -12.29 -11.51 -1.98
N LYS A 34 -13.63 -11.50 -2.01
CA LYS A 34 -14.38 -11.57 -3.27
C LYS A 34 -14.42 -10.20 -3.94
N ALA A 35 -14.60 -10.14 -5.26
CA ALA A 35 -14.75 -8.87 -5.97
C ALA A 35 -15.85 -7.95 -5.36
N SER A 36 -16.96 -8.52 -4.86
CA SER A 36 -18.03 -7.77 -4.19
C SER A 36 -17.63 -7.14 -2.85
N GLN A 37 -16.53 -7.61 -2.25
CA GLN A 37 -15.97 -7.15 -1.00
C GLN A 37 -14.79 -6.18 -1.22
N GLN A 38 -14.55 -5.72 -2.45
CA GLN A 38 -13.52 -4.71 -2.73
C GLN A 38 -13.98 -3.30 -2.30
N THR A 39 -14.13 -3.10 -0.99
CA THR A 39 -14.58 -1.86 -0.36
C THR A 39 -13.58 -1.48 0.74
N VAL A 40 -13.14 -0.22 0.74
CA VAL A 40 -12.20 0.29 1.75
C VAL A 40 -12.64 1.63 2.31
N ILE A 41 -12.26 1.88 3.56
CA ILE A 41 -12.25 3.20 4.17
C ILE A 41 -10.84 3.76 4.09
N VAL A 42 -10.68 5.01 3.66
CA VAL A 42 -9.42 5.74 3.75
C VAL A 42 -9.58 6.91 4.71
N ALA A 43 -8.74 6.92 5.74
CA ALA A 43 -8.71 7.95 6.77
C ALA A 43 -7.35 8.67 6.73
N ASN A 44 -7.37 9.96 6.42
CA ASN A 44 -6.16 10.76 6.20
C ASN A 44 -5.98 11.79 7.32
N TYR A 45 -4.82 11.76 7.97
CA TYR A 45 -4.44 12.74 8.97
C TYR A 45 -4.45 14.15 8.32
N PRO A 46 -5.11 15.14 8.94
CA PRO A 46 -5.41 16.41 8.29
C PRO A 46 -4.18 17.25 7.93
N GLU A 47 -3.06 17.09 8.64
CA GLU A 47 -1.83 17.87 8.41
C GLU A 47 -0.78 17.10 7.59
N ASN A 48 -1.21 16.14 6.76
CA ASN A 48 -0.30 15.47 5.84
C ASN A 48 0.18 16.45 4.75
N TRP A 49 1.49 16.46 4.46
CA TRP A 49 2.11 17.43 3.54
C TRP A 49 1.66 17.28 2.08
N ALA A 50 1.33 16.06 1.64
CA ALA A 50 0.87 15.75 0.30
C ALA A 50 -0.59 15.28 0.28
N ASP A 51 -1.22 15.35 -0.90
CA ASP A 51 -2.49 14.69 -1.22
C ASP A 51 -2.34 13.16 -1.34
N ALA A 52 -1.67 12.55 -0.36
CA ALA A 52 -1.49 11.10 -0.24
C ALA A 52 -2.78 10.31 -0.28
N ARG A 53 -3.84 10.91 0.27
CA ARG A 53 -5.19 10.37 0.16
C ARG A 53 -5.61 10.24 -1.31
N GLU A 54 -5.36 11.24 -2.14
CA GLU A 54 -5.83 11.22 -3.53
C GLU A 54 -5.00 10.27 -4.40
N ILE A 55 -3.68 10.21 -4.19
CA ILE A 55 -2.81 9.23 -4.85
C ILE A 55 -3.25 7.81 -4.48
N LEU A 56 -3.43 7.53 -3.18
CA LEU A 56 -3.90 6.22 -2.73
C LEU A 56 -5.30 5.90 -3.27
N ASN A 57 -6.24 6.85 -3.22
CA ASN A 57 -7.60 6.67 -3.74
C ASN A 57 -7.59 6.33 -5.23
N THR A 58 -6.74 6.99 -6.01
CA THR A 58 -6.58 6.75 -7.44
C THR A 58 -6.07 5.33 -7.69
N ASN A 59 -5.00 4.93 -7.02
CA ASN A 59 -4.43 3.58 -7.14
C ASN A 59 -5.46 2.50 -6.72
N LEU A 60 -6.18 2.71 -5.62
CA LEU A 60 -7.26 1.83 -5.16
C LEU A 60 -8.37 1.67 -6.20
N ARG A 61 -8.84 2.77 -6.79
CA ARG A 61 -9.89 2.75 -7.82
C ARG A 61 -9.43 2.00 -9.07
N TYR A 62 -8.18 2.18 -9.51
CA TYR A 62 -7.60 1.39 -10.59
C TYR A 62 -7.55 -0.11 -10.25
N GLY A 63 -7.34 -0.46 -8.98
CA GLY A 63 -7.43 -1.83 -8.47
C GLY A 63 -8.86 -2.38 -8.32
N GLY A 64 -9.90 -1.61 -8.68
CA GLY A 64 -11.29 -2.02 -8.55
C GLY A 64 -11.91 -1.82 -7.16
N TRP A 65 -11.20 -1.15 -6.24
CA TRP A 65 -11.70 -0.88 -4.90
C TRP A 65 -12.64 0.32 -4.86
N LYS A 66 -13.78 0.13 -4.20
CA LYS A 66 -14.71 1.22 -3.85
C LYS A 66 -14.21 1.91 -2.59
N VAL A 67 -13.93 3.21 -2.70
CA VAL A 67 -13.32 3.99 -1.62
C VAL A 67 -14.35 4.85 -0.91
N THR A 68 -14.38 4.77 0.41
CA THR A 68 -15.08 5.71 1.30
C THR A 68 -14.06 6.52 2.08
N ASN A 69 -14.14 7.85 2.02
CA ASN A 69 -13.24 8.71 2.80
C ASN A 69 -13.83 8.98 4.19
N MET A 70 -12.97 9.02 5.20
CA MET A 70 -13.33 9.35 6.58
C MET A 70 -12.33 10.34 7.19
N ASN A 71 -12.79 11.15 8.15
CA ASN A 71 -11.89 11.94 8.98
C ASN A 71 -11.05 11.01 9.86
N PHE A 72 -9.74 11.23 9.91
CA PHE A 72 -8.81 10.44 10.72
C PHE A 72 -9.22 10.30 12.18
N TRP A 73 -9.69 11.38 12.81
CA TRP A 73 -10.08 11.39 14.22
C TRP A 73 -11.32 10.54 14.51
N LYS A 74 -12.11 10.21 13.49
CA LYS A 74 -13.29 9.34 13.63
C LYS A 74 -12.95 7.85 13.57
N VAL A 75 -11.69 7.48 13.35
CA VAL A 75 -11.26 6.07 13.28
C VAL A 75 -11.49 5.35 14.60
N GLU A 76 -11.25 6.02 15.74
CA GLU A 76 -11.40 5.43 17.08
C GLU A 76 -12.86 5.15 17.44
N GLU A 77 -13.81 5.84 16.78
CA GLU A 77 -15.24 5.70 16.99
C GLU A 77 -15.87 4.61 16.10
N ILE A 78 -15.09 3.97 15.21
CA ILE A 78 -15.63 2.98 14.27
C ILE A 78 -15.99 1.69 15.01
N ASN A 79 -17.26 1.31 14.94
CA ASN A 79 -17.68 -0.06 15.23
C ASN A 79 -17.49 -0.95 13.99
N PHE A 80 -16.35 -1.61 13.89
CA PHE A 80 -15.97 -2.41 12.72
C PHE A 80 -16.98 -3.52 12.38
N LYS A 81 -17.71 -4.06 13.37
CA LYS A 81 -18.72 -5.12 13.17
C LYS A 81 -19.95 -4.64 12.39
N GLN A 82 -20.17 -3.33 12.29
CA GLN A 82 -21.31 -2.74 11.59
C GLN A 82 -20.91 -2.10 10.25
N ARG A 83 -19.65 -2.26 9.82
CA ARG A 83 -19.15 -1.71 8.56
C ARG A 83 -19.27 -2.74 7.44
N LYS A 84 -19.60 -2.25 6.24
CA LYS A 84 -19.63 -3.05 5.01
C LYS A 84 -18.28 -3.05 4.28
N GLU A 85 -17.37 -2.15 4.68
CA GLU A 85 -16.04 -2.07 4.12
C GLU A 85 -15.16 -3.21 4.65
N THR A 86 -14.30 -3.74 3.78
CA THR A 86 -13.41 -4.85 4.14
C THR A 86 -12.17 -4.37 4.86
N PHE A 87 -11.59 -3.26 4.40
CA PHE A 87 -10.36 -2.70 4.97
C PHE A 87 -10.53 -1.24 5.40
N LEU A 88 -9.80 -0.85 6.45
CA LEU A 88 -9.55 0.54 6.81
C LEU A 88 -8.07 0.83 6.56
N ILE A 89 -7.79 1.89 5.82
CA ILE A 89 -6.45 2.38 5.57
C ILE A 89 -6.30 3.74 6.27
N THR A 90 -5.33 3.85 7.18
CA THR A 90 -5.01 5.09 7.86
C THR A 90 -3.69 5.64 7.33
N ILE A 91 -3.69 6.91 6.94
CA ILE A 91 -2.49 7.65 6.51
C ILE A 91 -2.16 8.66 7.61
N ASP A 92 -1.07 8.43 8.34
CA ASP A 92 -0.72 9.15 9.56
C ASP A 92 0.65 9.85 9.44
N LYS A 93 0.67 11.15 9.77
CA LYS A 93 1.88 11.99 9.89
C LYS A 93 2.82 11.92 8.67
N LEU A 94 2.27 11.98 7.46
CA LEU A 94 3.08 12.11 6.24
C LEU A 94 3.72 13.49 6.18
N ARG A 95 5.05 13.52 6.21
CA ARG A 95 5.88 14.72 6.15
C ARG A 95 6.89 14.57 5.03
N GLN A 96 7.15 15.66 4.32
CA GLN A 96 8.28 15.70 3.40
C GLN A 96 9.58 15.51 4.19
N SER A 97 10.40 14.55 3.76
CA SER A 97 11.71 14.25 4.37
C SER A 97 12.89 14.53 3.45
N GLY A 98 12.63 14.84 2.18
CA GLY A 98 13.65 15.29 1.25
C GLY A 98 13.22 15.24 -0.21
N GLU A 99 14.23 15.17 -1.07
CA GLU A 99 14.12 15.03 -2.51
C GLU A 99 14.90 13.78 -2.94
N GLY A 100 14.30 13.00 -3.83
CA GLY A 100 14.86 11.80 -4.40
C GLY A 100 15.88 12.12 -5.49
N PHE A 101 16.65 11.11 -5.88
CA PHE A 101 17.73 11.26 -6.86
C PHE A 101 17.26 11.83 -8.21
N PHE A 102 16.00 11.59 -8.59
CA PHE A 102 15.39 12.07 -9.82
C PHE A 102 14.44 13.27 -9.62
N GLY A 103 14.52 13.96 -8.48
CA GLY A 103 13.67 15.12 -8.16
C GLY A 103 12.29 14.78 -7.61
N GLY A 104 12.02 13.51 -7.29
CA GLY A 104 10.80 13.08 -6.60
C GLY A 104 10.75 13.59 -5.16
N THR A 105 9.56 13.83 -4.61
CA THR A 105 9.46 14.16 -3.17
C THR A 105 9.51 12.89 -2.33
N LEU A 106 10.36 12.90 -1.30
CA LEU A 106 10.46 11.80 -0.34
C LEU A 106 9.68 12.10 0.93
N PHE A 107 9.13 11.06 1.53
CA PHE A 107 8.26 11.17 2.70
C PHE A 107 8.68 10.28 3.85
N ASP A 108 8.44 10.79 5.07
CA ASP A 108 8.40 10.01 6.30
C ASP A 108 6.96 10.00 6.81
N GLY A 109 6.54 8.89 7.41
CA GLY A 109 5.18 8.75 7.93
C GLY A 109 4.75 7.30 8.03
N ASN A 110 3.45 7.06 8.21
CA ASN A 110 2.93 5.69 8.33
C ASN A 110 1.65 5.51 7.51
N ILE A 111 1.57 4.40 6.80
CA ILE A 111 0.31 3.89 6.25
C ILE A 111 0.03 2.53 6.87
N ARG A 112 -1.13 2.41 7.53
CA ARG A 112 -1.57 1.18 8.17
C ARG A 112 -2.84 0.68 7.54
N VAL A 113 -2.97 -0.64 7.40
CA VAL A 113 -4.19 -1.28 6.90
C VAL A 113 -4.72 -2.26 7.94
N TYR A 114 -6.00 -2.14 8.25
CA TYR A 114 -6.72 -2.99 9.18
C TYR A 114 -7.79 -3.80 8.44
N ASP A 115 -7.90 -5.09 8.74
CA ASP A 115 -9.01 -5.93 8.29
C ASP A 115 -10.21 -5.71 9.21
N LEU A 116 -11.26 -5.06 8.69
CA LEU A 116 -12.45 -4.72 9.47
C LEU A 116 -13.29 -5.94 9.83
N ARG A 117 -13.10 -7.07 9.14
CA ARG A 117 -13.76 -8.34 9.46
C ARG A 117 -13.22 -8.94 10.76
N THR A 118 -11.96 -8.67 11.07
CA THR A 118 -11.25 -9.27 12.22
C THR A 118 -10.77 -8.24 13.25
N GLY A 119 -10.72 -6.96 12.90
CA GLY A 119 -10.12 -5.88 13.69
C GLY A 119 -8.59 -5.90 13.73
N LYS A 120 -7.92 -6.77 12.96
CA LYS A 120 -6.46 -6.91 13.00
C LYS A 120 -5.75 -5.92 12.08
N LEU A 121 -4.61 -5.42 12.54
CA LEU A 121 -3.62 -4.76 11.68
C LEU A 121 -3.01 -5.80 10.74
N ILE A 122 -3.08 -5.57 9.44
CA ILE A 122 -2.61 -6.50 8.41
C ILE A 122 -1.44 -5.96 7.59
N ILE A 123 -1.26 -4.64 7.52
CA ILE A 123 -0.09 -3.98 6.91
C ILE A 123 0.32 -2.81 7.80
N ASN A 124 1.59 -2.72 8.15
CA ASN A 124 2.16 -1.58 8.87
C ASN A 124 3.36 -1.02 8.10
N TYR A 125 3.07 -0.15 7.13
CA TYR A 125 4.11 0.43 6.26
C TYR A 125 4.62 1.74 6.83
N ASN A 126 5.85 1.73 7.34
CA ASN A 126 6.54 2.93 7.80
C ASN A 126 7.32 3.51 6.62
N LEU A 127 6.95 4.71 6.17
CA LEU A 127 7.69 5.43 5.15
C LEU A 127 8.94 6.04 5.79
N TYR A 128 10.10 5.77 5.19
CA TYR A 128 11.35 6.43 5.55
C TYR A 128 12.09 6.84 4.29
N LYS A 129 12.01 8.13 3.95
CA LYS A 129 12.54 8.67 2.69
C LYS A 129 12.01 7.92 1.47
N ASP A 130 10.73 7.57 1.50
CA ASP A 130 10.08 6.81 0.42
C ASP A 130 9.32 7.73 -0.53
N GLU A 131 9.23 7.32 -1.80
CA GLU A 131 8.28 7.91 -2.73
C GLU A 131 6.86 7.41 -2.43
N LEU A 132 5.94 8.36 -2.32
CA LEU A 132 4.56 8.09 -1.94
C LEU A 132 3.80 7.23 -2.98
N TYR A 133 4.14 7.39 -4.26
CA TYR A 133 3.56 6.60 -5.34
C TYR A 133 3.90 5.11 -5.19
N ASP A 134 5.17 4.79 -4.93
CA ASP A 134 5.62 3.41 -4.75
C ASP A 134 5.02 2.77 -3.50
N ALA A 135 5.00 3.50 -2.38
CA ALA A 135 4.39 3.03 -1.14
C ALA A 135 2.90 2.70 -1.33
N THR A 136 2.13 3.60 -1.95
CA THR A 136 0.69 3.39 -2.17
C THR A 136 0.41 2.28 -3.18
N ASN A 137 1.21 2.16 -4.25
CA ASN A 137 1.11 1.05 -5.19
C ASN A 137 1.41 -0.29 -4.55
N GLY A 138 2.45 -0.38 -3.70
CA GLY A 138 2.79 -1.59 -2.97
C GLY A 138 1.61 -2.06 -2.11
N ILE A 139 0.96 -1.14 -1.40
CA ILE A 139 -0.23 -1.43 -0.58
C ILE A 139 -1.38 -1.94 -1.45
N VAL A 140 -1.69 -1.25 -2.55
CA VAL A 140 -2.80 -1.66 -3.44
C VAL A 140 -2.52 -3.01 -4.07
N ASN A 141 -1.28 -3.29 -4.49
CA ASN A 141 -0.88 -4.59 -5.04
C ASN A 141 -1.01 -5.71 -4.00
N ALA A 142 -0.61 -5.46 -2.75
CA ALA A 142 -0.82 -6.40 -1.66
C ALA A 142 -2.32 -6.71 -1.49
N LEU A 143 -3.18 -5.69 -1.41
CA LEU A 143 -4.63 -5.89 -1.28
C LEU A 143 -5.23 -6.62 -2.50
N ASN A 144 -4.80 -6.30 -3.72
CA ASN A 144 -5.25 -6.97 -4.93
C ASN A 144 -4.87 -8.46 -4.96
N SER A 145 -3.75 -8.84 -4.35
CA SER A 145 -3.35 -10.25 -4.25
C SER A 145 -4.31 -11.11 -3.43
N LEU A 146 -5.14 -10.48 -2.58
CA LEU A 146 -6.18 -11.18 -1.81
C LEU A 146 -7.46 -11.42 -2.61
N VAL A 147 -7.63 -10.75 -3.76
CA VAL A 147 -8.88 -10.81 -4.54
C VAL A 147 -8.93 -12.12 -5.32
N VAL A 148 -9.90 -12.97 -4.98
CA VAL A 148 -10.15 -14.21 -5.72
C VAL A 148 -10.87 -13.86 -7.03
N LYS A 149 -10.29 -14.29 -8.15
CA LYS A 149 -10.83 -14.11 -9.49
C LYS A 149 -11.87 -15.17 -9.84
#